data_AF-A0A5A5RAI7-F1
#
_entry.id   AF-A0A5A5RAI7-F1
#
_cell.length_a   1.000
_cell.length_b   1.000
_cell.length_c   1.000
_cell.angle_alpha   90.00
_cell.angle_beta   90.00
_cell.angle_gamma   90.00
#
_symmetry.space_group_name_H-M   'P 1'
#
loop_
_entity.id
_entity.type
_entity.pdbx_description
1 polymer ?
#
loop_
_entity_poly.entity_id
_entity_poly.type
_entity_poly.pdbx_seq_one_letter_code
_entity_poly.pdbx_strand_id
1 'polypeptide(L)' 'MKALAIIINIFFPGIGTLIVGKIGEGVAQLILFIVGMILSATVILSFIGIPLVLAMWVWSIVSAATSRPKSQNFRD' A
#
# COMPACT_ATOMS: atom_id res chain seq x y z
N MET A 1 11.35 1.28 12.43
CA MET A 1 10.87 1.51 11.05
C MET A 1 9.54 0.82 10.75
N LYS A 2 9.34 -0.48 11.06
CA LYS A 2 8.09 -1.19 10.72
C LYS A 2 6.81 -0.56 11.28
N ALA A 3 6.79 -0.24 12.58
CA ALA A 3 5.62 0.39 13.20
C ALA A 3 5.26 1.72 12.53
N LEU A 4 6.26 2.57 12.23
CA LEU A 4 6.06 3.82 11.51
C LEU A 4 5.48 3.57 10.10
N ALA A 5 6.01 2.60 9.37
CA ALA A 5 5.50 2.23 8.04
C ALA A 5 4.04 1.75 8.08
N ILE A 6 3.66 0.98 9.11
CA ILE A 6 2.27 0.56 9.32
C ILE A 6 1.38 1.77 9.57
N ILE A 7 1.77 2.66 10.50
CA ILE A 7 1.01 3.88 10.82
C ILE A 7 0.83 4.74 9.57
N ILE A 8 1.89 4.90 8.77
CA ILE A 8 1.82 5.66 7.52
C ILE A 8 0.82 5.02 6.55
N ASN A 9 0.84 3.68 6.38
CA ASN A 9 -0.09 2.99 5.49
C ASN A 9 -1.55 3.05 5.95
N ILE A 10 -1.84 3.36 7.23
CA ILE A 10 -3.21 3.64 7.68
C ILE A 10 -3.75 4.92 7.05
N PHE A 11 -2.91 5.94 6.82
CA PHE A 11 -3.33 7.20 6.20
C PHE A 11 -3.09 7.24 4.69
N PHE A 12 -1.98 6.65 4.24
CA PHE A 12 -1.50 6.71 2.86
C PHE A 12 -0.98 5.33 2.41
N PRO A 13 -1.83 4.50 1.81
CA PRO A 13 -1.44 3.14 1.44
C PRO A 13 -0.33 3.16 0.37
N GLY A 14 0.71 2.36 0.62
CA GLY A 14 1.86 2.20 -0.27
C GLY A 14 3.11 2.96 0.17
N ILE A 15 2.97 4.11 0.86
CA ILE A 15 4.14 4.90 1.30
C ILE A 15 4.96 4.14 2.35
N GLY A 16 4.30 3.52 3.33
CA GLY A 16 4.96 2.69 4.33
C GLY A 16 5.68 1.49 3.71
N THR A 17 5.12 0.93 2.64
CA THR A 17 5.70 -0.19 1.88
C THR A 17 7.00 0.24 1.18
N LEU A 18 7.05 1.45 0.64
CA LEU A 18 8.28 2.04 0.09
C LEU A 18 9.36 2.25 1.16
N ILE A 19 8.97 2.71 2.35
CA ILE A 19 9.90 2.96 3.47
C ILE A 19 10.60 1.67 3.92
N VAL A 20 9.89 0.55 3.92
CA VAL A 20 10.46 -0.77 4.28
C VAL A 20 11.25 -1.43 3.14
N GLY A 21 11.42 -0.74 2.00
CA GLY A 21 12.27 -1.15 0.88
C GLY A 21 11.59 -2.03 -0.17
N LYS A 22 10.27 -2.27 -0.04
CA LYS A 22 9.49 -3.05 -1.01
C LYS A 22 8.98 -2.13 -2.14
N ILE A 23 9.90 -1.63 -2.96
CA ILE A 23 9.61 -0.57 -3.94
C ILE A 23 8.53 -0.98 -4.95
N GLY A 24 8.65 -2.18 -5.55
CA GLY A 24 7.68 -2.68 -6.53
C GLY A 24 6.26 -2.79 -5.96
N GLU A 25 6.11 -3.39 -4.77
CA GLU A 25 4.82 -3.48 -4.08
C GLU A 25 4.26 -2.09 -3.76
N GLY A 26 5.08 -1.18 -3.23
CA GLY A 26 4.63 0.16 -2.85
C GLY A 26 4.18 1.00 -4.05
N VAL A 27 4.88 0.94 -5.18
CA VAL A 27 4.47 1.65 -6.41
C VAL A 27 3.17 1.07 -6.97
N ALA A 28 3.03 -0.25 -7.02
CA ALA A 28 1.79 -0.89 -7.46
C ALA A 28 0.60 -0.49 -6.59
N GLN A 29 0.78 -0.49 -5.26
CA GLN A 29 -0.24 -0.07 -4.29
C GLN A 29 -0.68 1.38 -4.52
N LEU A 30 0.27 2.30 -4.72
CA LEU A 30 -0.05 3.72 -4.99
C LEU A 30 -0.82 3.91 -6.30
N ILE A 31 -0.37 3.27 -7.38
CA ILE A 31 -1.02 3.38 -8.70
C ILE A 31 -2.44 2.80 -8.63
N LEU A 32 -2.60 1.60 -8.09
CA LEU A 32 -3.90 0.94 -7.99
C LEU A 32 -4.85 1.67 -7.04
N PHE A 33 -4.34 2.29 -5.97
CA PHE A 33 -5.14 3.14 -5.09
C PHE A 33 -5.67 4.37 -5.83
N ILE A 34 -4.81 5.07 -6.60
CA ILE A 34 -5.23 6.22 -7.42
C ILE A 34 -6.25 5.80 -8.48
N VAL A 35 -6.01 4.69 -9.17
CA VAL A 35 -6.97 4.13 -10.15
C VAL A 35 -8.29 3.80 -9.48
N GLY A 36 -8.27 3.16 -8.31
CA GLY A 36 -9.48 2.84 -7.55
C GLY A 36 -10.25 4.10 -7.11
N MET A 37 -9.54 5.16 -6.71
CA MET A 37 -10.15 6.46 -6.40
C MET A 37 -10.82 7.09 -7.62
N ILE A 38 -10.16 7.05 -8.79
CA ILE A 38 -10.72 7.54 -10.06
C ILE A 38 -11.97 6.74 -10.45
N LEU A 39 -11.93 5.41 -10.35
CA LEU A 39 -13.09 4.55 -10.60
C LEU A 39 -14.23 4.86 -9.61
N SER A 40 -13.90 5.22 -8.37
CA SER A 40 -14.90 5.57 -7.36
C SER A 40 -15.61 6.90 -7.62
N ALA A 41 -15.14 7.72 -8.55
CA ALA A 41 -15.73 9.03 -8.86
C ALA A 41 -17.10 8.94 -9.56
N THR A 42 -17.48 7.77 -10.09
CA THR A 42 -18.78 7.55 -10.74
C THR A 42 -19.60 6.52 -9.99
N VAL A 43 -20.93 6.66 -9.98
CA VAL A 43 -21.82 5.72 -9.28
C VAL A 43 -21.64 4.28 -9.77
N ILE A 44 -21.55 4.08 -11.08
CA ILE A 44 -21.45 2.74 -11.69
C ILE A 44 -20.08 2.10 -11.39
N LEU A 45 -18.98 2.84 -11.56
CA LEU A 45 -17.64 2.28 -11.35
C LEU A 45 -17.26 2.21 -9.86
N SER A 46 -17.98 2.90 -8.97
CA SER A 46 -17.74 2.84 -7.51
C SER A 46 -17.88 1.44 -6.92
N PHE A 47 -18.71 0.58 -7.50
CA PHE A 47 -18.83 -0.83 -7.09
C PHE A 47 -17.54 -1.63 -7.30
N ILE A 48 -16.63 -1.15 -8.14
CA ILE A 48 -15.31 -1.74 -8.38
C ILE A 48 -14.23 -0.90 -7.70
N GLY A 49 -14.32 0.43 -7.82
CA GLY A 49 -13.36 1.37 -7.27
C GLY A 49 -13.23 1.29 -5.75
N ILE A 50 -14.34 1.27 -5.02
CA ILE A 50 -14.33 1.25 -3.56
C ILE A 50 -13.71 -0.05 -3.04
N PRO A 51 -14.11 -1.26 -3.50
CA PRO A 51 -13.42 -2.49 -3.13
C PRO A 51 -11.93 -2.50 -3.48
N LEU A 52 -11.54 -1.95 -4.64
CA LEU A 52 -10.14 -1.87 -5.04
C LEU A 52 -9.33 -1.00 -4.08
N VAL A 53 -9.86 0.18 -3.71
CA VAL A 53 -9.25 1.09 -2.73
C VAL A 53 -9.04 0.38 -1.40
N LEU A 54 -10.07 -0.28 -0.88
CA LEU A 54 -9.99 -1.01 0.39
C LEU A 54 -8.98 -2.17 0.32
N ALA A 55 -8.95 -2.90 -0.79
CA ALA A 55 -8.00 -3.99 -1.00
C ALA A 55 -6.54 -3.48 -0.98
N MET A 56 -6.26 -2.36 -1.65
CA MET A 56 -4.92 -1.74 -1.62
C MET A 56 -4.56 -1.23 -0.22
N TRP A 57 -5.55 -0.76 0.53
CA TRP A 57 -5.35 -0.32 1.90
C TRP A 57 -4.88 -1.46 2.80
N VAL A 58 -5.64 -2.56 2.84
CA VAL A 58 -5.31 -3.74 3.65
C VAL A 58 -3.99 -4.34 3.20
N TRP A 59 -3.79 -4.49 1.88
CA TRP A 59 -2.56 -5.04 1.34
C TRP A 59 -1.32 -4.23 1.75
N SER A 60 -1.39 -2.90 1.69
CA SER A 60 -0.27 -2.05 2.10
C SER A 60 0.11 -2.25 3.58
N ILE A 61 -0.87 -2.35 4.47
CA ILE A 61 -0.64 -2.59 5.90
C ILE A 61 0.05 -3.95 6.10
N VAL A 62 -0.44 -5.00 5.43
CA VAL A 62 0.13 -6.35 5.49
C VAL A 62 1.56 -6.37 4.94
N SER A 63 1.82 -5.68 3.82
CA SER A 63 3.16 -5.57 3.22
C SER A 63 4.16 -4.91 4.19
N ALA A 64 3.75 -3.86 4.89
CA ALA A 64 4.59 -3.22 5.90
C ALA A 64 4.82 -4.12 7.13
N ALA A 65 3.78 -4.78 7.63
CA ALA A 65 3.85 -5.67 8.79
C ALA A 65 4.74 -6.91 8.57
N THR A 66 4.69 -7.48 7.37
CA THR A 66 5.46 -8.68 6.99
C THR A 66 6.86 -8.38 6.47
N SER A 67 7.22 -7.11 6.26
CA SER A 67 8.55 -6.72 5.78
C SER A 67 9.66 -7.16 6.74
N ARG A 68 10.83 -7.56 6.21
CA ARG A 68 12.02 -7.86 7.04
C ARG A 68 12.74 -6.56 7.44
N PRO A 69 13.45 -6.53 8.58
CA PRO A 69 14.25 -5.37 8.94
C PRO A 69 15.29 -5.07 7.86
N LYS A 70 15.38 -3.82 7.42
CA LYS A 70 16.29 -3.36 6.35
C LYS A 70 17.76 -3.73 6.59
N SER A 71 18.18 -3.97 7.83
CA SER A 71 19.55 -4.41 8.19
C SER A 71 19.90 -5.83 7.74
N GLN A 72 18.91 -6.70 7.47
CA GLN A 72 19.17 -8.04 6.93
C GLN A 72 19.26 -8.06 5.41
N ASN A 73 18.63 -7.11 4.70
CA ASN A 73 18.63 -7.08 3.23
C ASN A 73 20.00 -6.77 2.59
N PHE A 74 20.98 -6.31 3.36
CA PHE A 74 22.36 -6.06 2.88
C PHE A 74 23.33 -7.21 3.21
N ARG A 75 22.82 -8.29 3.82
CA ARG A 75 23.62 -9.47 4.19
C ARG A 75 23.45 -10.64 3.21
N ASP A 76 22.65 -10.44 2.18
CA ASP A 76 22.34 -11.36 1.08
C ASP A 76 22.88 -10.77 -0.23
#